data_AF-A0A484GPX7-F1
#
_entry.id   AF-A0A484GPX7-F1
#
_cell.length_a   1.000
_cell.length_b   1.000
_cell.length_c   1.000
_cell.angle_alpha   90.00
_cell.angle_beta   90.00
_cell.angle_gamma   90.00
#
_symmetry.space_group_name_H-M   'P 1'
#
loop_
_entity.id
_entity.type
_entity.pdbx_description
1 polymer ?
#
loop_
_entity_poly.entity_id
_entity_poly.type
_entity_poly.pdbx_seq_one_letter_code
_entity_poly.pdbx_strand_id
1 'polypeptide(L)' 'IKKKQQDVVRFLEANKIEFEEVDITMSEEQRQWMYKNIPLEKKPAQGNPLPPQIFNGNRY' A
#
# COMPACT_ATOMS: atom_id res chain seq x y z
N ILE A 1 12.15 -2.98 -0.51
CA ILE A 1 10.80 -2.44 -0.80
C ILE A 1 10.14 -3.22 -1.95
N LYS A 2 10.73 -3.22 -3.16
CA LYS A 2 10.19 -3.96 -4.33
C LYS A 2 9.89 -5.44 -4.08
N LYS A 3 10.79 -6.17 -3.41
CA LYS A 3 10.55 -7.58 -3.04
C LYS A 3 9.31 -7.76 -2.15
N LYS A 4 9.14 -6.90 -1.14
CA LYS A 4 7.97 -6.96 -0.23
C LYS A 4 6.66 -6.71 -0.97
N GLN A 5 6.64 -5.80 -1.94
CA GLN A 5 5.47 -5.56 -2.79
C GLN A 5 5.16 -6.79 -3.65
N GLN A 6 6.17 -7.36 -4.32
CA GLN A 6 6.01 -8.58 -5.12
C GLN A 6 5.53 -9.77 -4.30
N ASP A 7 5.99 -9.91 -3.06
CA ASP A 7 5.53 -10.98 -2.17
C ASP A 7 4.03 -10.83 -1.83
N VAL A 8 3.54 -9.59 -1.65
CA VAL A 8 2.11 -9.30 -1.45
C VAL A 8 1.31 -9.63 -2.72
N VAL A 9 1.74 -9.14 -3.88
CA VAL A 9 1.06 -9.39 -5.17
C VAL A 9 0.93 -10.89 -5.44
N ARG A 10 2.04 -11.64 -5.34
CA ARG A 10 2.06 -13.10 -5.54
C ARG A 10 1.16 -13.83 -4.57
N PHE A 11 1.08 -13.36 -3.33
CA PHE A 11 0.18 -13.94 -2.33
C PHE A 11 -1.28 -13.75 -2.72
N LEU A 12 -1.66 -12.54 -3.15
CA LEU A 12 -3.04 -12.25 -3.58
C LEU A 12 -3.41 -13.06 -4.83
N GLU A 13 -2.52 -13.13 -5.82
CA GLU A 13 -2.68 -13.94 -7.03
C GLU A 13 -2.85 -15.43 -6.72
N ALA A 14 -1.97 -16.00 -5.90
CA ALA A 14 -2.02 -17.42 -5.53
C ALA A 14 -3.33 -17.80 -4.82
N ASN A 15 -3.94 -16.86 -4.10
CA ASN A 15 -5.21 -17.05 -3.41
C ASN A 15 -6.43 -16.63 -4.24
N LYS A 16 -6.24 -16.20 -5.50
CA LYS A 16 -7.31 -15.69 -6.38
C LYS A 16 -8.12 -14.55 -5.74
N ILE A 17 -7.45 -13.71 -4.96
CA ILE A 17 -8.04 -12.49 -4.41
C ILE A 17 -7.96 -11.43 -5.51
N GLU A 18 -9.06 -10.75 -5.79
CA GLU A 18 -9.08 -9.63 -6.72
C GLU A 18 -8.43 -8.39 -6.07
N PHE A 19 -7.54 -7.72 -6.81
CA PHE A 19 -6.84 -6.53 -6.34
C PHE A 19 -6.44 -5.61 -7.50
N GLU A 20 -6.06 -4.39 -7.15
CA GLU A 20 -5.47 -3.42 -8.07
C GLU A 20 -4.10 -2.98 -7.51
N GLU A 21 -3.10 -2.91 -8.39
CA GLU A 21 -1.80 -2.30 -8.05
C GLU A 21 -1.84 -0.81 -8.35
N VAL A 22 -1.81 0.02 -7.30
CA VAL A 22 -1.75 1.47 -7.42
C VAL A 22 -0.30 1.95 -7.31
N ASP A 23 0.29 2.38 -8.42
CA ASP A 23 1.64 2.95 -8.44
C ASP A 23 1.67 4.41 -7.96
N ILE A 24 2.00 4.58 -6.68
CA ILE A 24 2.12 5.91 -6.04
C ILE A 24 3.36 6.71 -6.49
N THR A 25 4.29 6.12 -7.25
CA THR A 25 5.48 6.84 -7.73
C THR A 25 5.17 7.75 -8.91
N MET A 26 4.07 7.47 -9.61
CA MET A 26 3.61 8.20 -10.79
C MET A 26 2.46 9.18 -10.48
N SER A 27 1.91 9.16 -9.27
CA SER A 27 0.81 10.04 -8.84
C SER A 27 1.02 10.56 -7.42
N GLU A 28 1.27 11.87 -7.31
CA GLU A 28 1.35 12.56 -6.01
C GLU A 28 0.04 12.42 -5.23
N GLU A 29 -1.10 12.49 -5.91
CA GLU A 29 -2.41 12.37 -5.30
C GLU A 29 -2.56 11.03 -4.58
N GLN A 30 -2.23 9.92 -5.25
CA GLN A 30 -2.28 8.58 -4.67
C GLN A 30 -1.29 8.42 -3.51
N ARG A 31 -0.09 9.00 -3.63
CA ARG A 31 0.90 9.02 -2.54
C ARG A 31 0.38 9.74 -1.30
N GLN A 32 -0.19 10.93 -1.46
CA GLN A 32 -0.76 11.70 -0.37
C GLN A 32 -2.00 11.03 0.22
N TRP A 33 -2.83 10.41 -0.63
CA TRP A 33 -3.97 9.63 -0.19
C TRP A 33 -3.52 8.47 0.72
N MET A 34 -2.51 7.70 0.31
CA MET A 34 -1.95 6.63 1.14
C MET A 34 -1.47 7.16 2.50
N TYR A 35 -0.72 8.27 2.54
CA TYR A 35 -0.22 8.83 3.81
C TYR A 35 -1.33 9.29 4.77
N LYS A 36 -2.43 9.81 4.23
CA LYS A 36 -3.58 10.29 5.03
C LYS A 36 -4.42 9.16 5.58
N ASN A 37 -4.59 8.08 4.81
CA ASN A 37 -5.50 6.98 5.16
C ASN A 37 -4.85 5.85 5.99
N ILE A 38 -3.55 5.90 6.25
CA ILE A 38 -2.90 5.00 7.21
C ILE A 38 -3.22 5.44 8.64
N PRO A 39 -3.74 4.55 9.51
CA PRO A 39 -4.01 4.84 10.91
C PRO A 39 -2.75 5.32 11.64
N LEU A 40 -2.90 6.24 12.61
CA LEU A 40 -1.78 6.88 13.29
C LEU A 40 -0.86 5.87 13.98
N GLU A 41 -1.43 4.84 14.59
CA GLU A 41 -0.74 3.74 15.26
C GLU A 41 0.03 2.82 14.29
N LYS A 42 -0.26 2.89 13.00
CA LYS A 42 0.44 2.16 11.94
C LYS A 42 1.49 3.02 11.22
N LYS A 43 1.51 4.33 11.46
CA LYS A 43 2.53 5.22 10.89
C LYS A 43 3.89 4.93 11.51
N PRO A 44 4.98 5.05 10.73
CA PRO A 44 6.32 4.87 11.28
C PRO A 44 6.63 5.99 12.29
N ALA A 45 7.43 5.67 13.31
CA ALA A 45 7.88 6.66 14.30
C ALA A 45 8.73 7.79 13.69
N GLN A 46 9.37 7.52 12.54
CA GLN A 46 10.15 8.50 11.80
C GLN A 46 9.97 8.29 10.28
N GLY A 47 9.84 9.39 9.55
CA GLY A 47 9.71 9.39 8.09
C GLY A 47 8.28 9.12 7.61
N ASN A 48 8.15 8.86 6.30
CA ASN A 48 6.87 8.58 5.68
C ASN A 48 6.58 7.08 5.62
N PRO A 49 5.31 6.66 5.64
CA PRO A 49 4.93 5.28 5.37
C PRO A 49 5.47 4.81 4.01
N LEU A 50 5.97 3.56 3.96
CA LEU A 50 6.55 2.98 2.76
C LEU A 50 5.68 1.84 2.22
N PRO A 51 5.59 1.65 0.89
CA PRO A 51 4.86 0.53 0.30
C PRO A 51 5.52 -0.83 0.58
N PRO A 52 4.79 -1.95 0.51
CA PRO A 52 3.36 -2.05 0.18
C PRO A 52 2.45 -1.57 1.33
N GLN A 53 1.32 -0.98 0.98
CA GLN A 53 0.24 -0.61 1.90
C GLN A 53 -1.05 -1.13 1.26
N ILE A 54 -1.76 -1.99 1.96
CA ILE A 54 -2.93 -2.70 1.44
C ILE A 54 -4.17 -1.99 1.98
N PHE A 55 -5.12 -1.71 1.10
CA PHE A 55 -6.40 -1.12 1.46
C PHE A 55 -7.51 -1.98 0.86
N ASN A 56 -8.62 -2.12 1.58
CA ASN A 56 -9.87 -2.63 1.03
C ASN A 56 -10.78 -1.44 0.70
N GLY A 57 -10.79 -1.04 -0.58
CA GLY A 57 -11.35 0.22 -1.02
C GLY A 57 -10.64 1.40 -0.34
N ASN A 58 -11.36 2.10 0.53
CA ASN A 58 -10.89 3.27 1.28
C ASN A 58 -10.62 2.98 2.77
N ARG A 59 -10.52 1.69 3.16
CA ARG A 59 -10.18 1.27 4.53
C ARG A 59 -8.81 0.58 4.56
N TYR A 60 -8.01 0.93 5.56
CA TYR A 60 -6.74 0.26 5.88
C TYR A 60 -6.97 -1.06 6.63
#